data_AF-A0A550I726-F1
#
_entry.id   AF-A0A550I726-F1
#
_cell.length_a   1.000
_cell.length_b   1.000
_cell.length_c   1.000
_cell.angle_alpha   90.00
_cell.angle_beta   90.00
_cell.angle_gamma   90.00
#
_symmetry.space_group_name_H-M   'P 1'
#
loop_
_entity.id
_entity.type
_entity.pdbx_description
1 polymer ?
#
loop_
_entity_poly.entity_id
_entity_poly.type
_entity_poly.pdbx_seq_one_letter_code
_entity_poly.pdbx_strand_id
1 'polypeptide(L)'
;MKRILFLTLLLISLKAYCDPIAYSDSLRIEIESENYHIIHFHDWSDNTSKSRYKMISTDQNPFNDQNNYAYIQVIDKKTCEIIFKKPSPALTHIEISKDEKYIIGVSNIMFWNPIQFVIYNSRGELIKSRHFSSEEAKLDNSNLEYFKNKYPKQFDLLNQKDRIHYHKDFYYVDFLSARMPEYLGKSSWSFLFDHVALNHLTSNIRESTTNWIDWYNRESPTISFNYSNERLSSVKILDPKCEIIEIKIRE
;
A
#
# COMPACT_ATOMS: atom_id res chain seq x y z
N MET A 1 13.61 33.78 45.83
CA MET A 1 12.87 34.14 44.59
C MET A 1 13.45 33.57 43.28
N LYS A 2 14.16 32.42 43.27
CA LYS A 2 14.72 31.82 42.03
C LYS A 2 14.36 30.34 41.79
N ARG A 3 13.42 29.77 42.55
CA ARG A 3 13.05 28.33 42.45
C ARG A 3 11.65 28.04 41.91
N ILE A 4 10.85 29.07 41.60
CA ILE A 4 9.46 28.91 41.13
C ILE A 4 9.37 28.97 39.59
N LEU A 5 10.44 29.38 38.89
CA LEU A 5 10.41 29.57 37.43
C LEU A 5 10.68 28.30 36.60
N PHE A 6 11.05 27.17 37.24
CA PHE A 6 11.43 25.96 36.51
C PHE A 6 10.27 24.96 36.31
N LEU A 7 9.14 25.13 37.01
CA LEU A 7 7.99 24.23 36.87
C LEU A 7 6.96 24.68 35.83
N THR A 8 6.92 25.96 35.47
CA THR A 8 5.95 26.49 34.50
C THR A 8 6.32 26.24 33.05
N LEU A 9 7.57 25.88 32.73
CA LEU A 9 7.98 25.52 31.36
C LEU A 9 7.66 24.06 30.97
N LEU A 10 7.33 23.19 31.93
CA LEU A 10 7.06 21.77 31.70
C LEU A 10 5.60 21.45 31.35
N LEU A 11 4.71 22.45 31.42
CA LEU A 11 3.27 22.30 31.14
C LEU A 11 2.84 22.85 29.78
N ILE A 12 3.77 23.30 28.94
CA ILE A 12 3.50 23.43 27.51
C ILE A 12 3.60 22.02 26.92
N SER A 13 2.63 21.17 27.27
CA SER A 13 2.31 20.00 26.46
C SER A 13 1.98 20.56 25.07
N LEU A 14 2.97 20.58 24.19
CA LEU A 14 2.74 20.73 22.76
C LEU A 14 1.66 19.72 22.45
N LYS A 15 0.44 20.21 22.23
CA LYS A 15 -0.61 19.39 21.66
C LYS A 15 -0.03 18.93 20.34
N ALA A 16 0.46 17.69 20.32
CA ALA A 16 0.78 16.99 19.10
C ALA A 16 -0.57 16.81 18.41
N TYR A 17 -0.98 17.84 17.67
CA TYR A 17 -2.03 17.70 16.68
C TYR A 17 -1.44 16.71 15.68
N CYS A 18 -1.93 15.48 15.71
CA CYS A 18 -1.76 14.58 14.58
C CYS A 18 -2.43 15.32 13.42
N ASP A 19 -1.64 15.88 12.50
CA ASP A 19 -2.13 16.79 11.47
C ASP A 19 -3.26 16.11 10.67
N PRO A 20 -4.53 16.50 10.86
CA PRO A 20 -5.62 15.98 10.04
C PRO A 20 -5.51 16.51 8.60
N ILE A 21 -4.58 17.44 8.35
CA ILE A 21 -4.45 18.24 7.14
C ILE A 21 -3.72 17.48 6.03
N ALA A 22 -2.88 16.49 6.37
CA ALA A 22 -1.94 15.92 5.40
C ALA A 22 -2.61 15.25 4.19
N TYR A 23 -3.91 14.94 4.27
CA TYR A 23 -4.68 14.40 3.16
C TYR A 23 -6.13 14.89 3.16
N SER A 24 -6.37 16.19 3.15
CA SER A 24 -7.74 16.74 3.07
C SER A 24 -8.10 17.26 1.67
N ASP A 25 -7.37 16.87 0.63
CA ASP A 25 -7.54 17.37 -0.73
C ASP A 25 -7.75 16.21 -1.74
N SER A 26 -8.12 16.59 -2.94
CA SER A 26 -8.09 15.73 -4.12
C SER A 26 -6.77 15.86 -4.87
N LEU A 27 -6.32 14.75 -5.45
CA LEU A 27 -5.13 14.69 -6.28
C LEU A 27 -5.50 14.15 -7.65
N ARG A 28 -4.98 14.80 -8.68
CA ARG A 28 -5.03 14.35 -10.06
C ARG A 28 -3.61 14.21 -10.59
N ILE A 29 -3.24 13.01 -10.99
CA ILE A 29 -1.94 12.69 -11.57
C ILE A 29 -2.17 12.32 -13.02
N GLU A 30 -1.40 12.92 -13.92
CA GLU A 30 -1.45 12.64 -15.34
C GLU A 30 -0.06 12.25 -15.83
N ILE A 31 0.00 11.18 -16.63
CA ILE A 31 1.20 10.80 -17.37
C ILE A 31 0.83 10.54 -18.82
N GLU A 32 1.80 10.74 -19.70
CA GLU A 32 1.65 10.44 -21.12
C GLU A 32 2.76 9.52 -21.59
N SER A 33 2.41 8.73 -22.59
CA SER A 33 3.31 7.92 -23.40
C SER A 33 3.09 8.24 -24.88
N GLU A 34 3.63 7.42 -25.78
CA GLU A 34 3.46 7.61 -27.21
C GLU A 34 1.98 7.42 -27.59
N ASN A 35 1.35 6.35 -27.12
CA ASN A 35 -0.02 6.00 -27.50
C ASN A 35 -1.07 6.33 -26.43
N TYR A 36 -0.69 6.51 -25.16
CA TYR A 36 -1.66 6.65 -24.07
C TYR A 36 -1.51 7.92 -23.24
N HIS A 37 -2.66 8.50 -22.85
CA HIS A 37 -2.80 9.47 -21.76
C HIS A 37 -3.46 8.78 -20.58
N ILE A 38 -2.81 8.79 -19.44
CA ILE A 38 -3.23 8.04 -18.25
C ILE A 38 -3.48 9.03 -17.13
N ILE A 39 -4.65 8.91 -16.53
CA ILE A 39 -5.11 9.77 -15.46
C ILE A 39 -5.39 8.90 -14.25
N HIS A 40 -4.72 9.20 -13.14
CA HIS A 40 -5.18 8.79 -11.82
C HIS A 40 -5.83 9.98 -11.12
N PHE A 41 -6.95 9.72 -10.45
CA PHE A 41 -7.59 10.70 -9.58
C PHE A 41 -7.95 10.03 -8.27
N HIS A 42 -7.78 10.75 -7.17
CA HIS A 42 -8.46 10.44 -5.94
C HIS A 42 -8.90 11.72 -5.19
N ASP A 43 -9.95 11.62 -4.41
CA ASP A 43 -10.44 12.66 -3.50
C ASP A 43 -10.31 12.15 -2.06
N TRP A 44 -9.35 12.70 -1.32
CA TRP A 44 -9.12 12.40 0.09
C TRP A 44 -9.75 13.42 1.03
N SER A 45 -10.51 14.39 0.51
CA SER A 45 -11.25 15.38 1.30
C SER A 45 -12.43 14.76 2.08
N ASP A 46 -13.03 15.55 2.97
CA ASP A 46 -14.17 15.11 3.78
C ASP A 46 -15.38 14.65 2.94
N ASN A 47 -15.48 15.09 1.68
CA ASN A 47 -16.55 14.71 0.75
C ASN A 47 -16.65 13.19 0.54
N THR A 48 -15.52 12.49 0.56
CA THR A 48 -15.46 11.04 0.36
C THR A 48 -15.23 10.24 1.63
N SER A 49 -15.13 10.90 2.80
CA SER A 49 -14.81 10.28 4.09
C SER A 49 -15.73 9.09 4.42
N LYS A 50 -17.04 9.24 4.20
CA LYS A 50 -18.03 8.18 4.44
C LYS A 50 -17.82 6.96 3.52
N SER A 51 -17.53 7.20 2.24
CA SER A 51 -17.26 6.12 1.29
C SER A 51 -15.97 5.37 1.65
N ARG A 52 -14.91 6.10 2.01
CA ARG A 52 -13.63 5.54 2.45
C ARG A 52 -13.80 4.73 3.73
N TYR A 53 -14.48 5.28 4.73
CA TYR A 53 -14.81 4.56 5.96
C TYR A 53 -15.61 3.28 5.67
N LYS A 54 -16.62 3.35 4.79
CA LYS A 54 -17.39 2.17 4.38
C LYS A 54 -16.48 1.08 3.82
N MET A 55 -15.64 1.38 2.84
CA MET A 55 -14.69 0.43 2.24
C MET A 55 -13.76 -0.21 3.29
N ILE A 56 -13.20 0.60 4.19
CA ILE A 56 -12.32 0.10 5.26
C ILE A 56 -13.08 -0.75 6.28
N SER A 57 -14.34 -0.42 6.53
CA SER A 57 -15.22 -1.13 7.46
C SER A 57 -15.83 -2.43 6.89
N THR A 58 -15.61 -2.74 5.61
CA THR A 58 -16.15 -3.94 4.94
C THR A 58 -15.07 -4.94 4.56
N ASP A 59 -14.72 -5.04 3.28
CA ASP A 59 -13.80 -6.01 2.69
C ASP A 59 -12.39 -5.42 2.44
N GLN A 60 -12.25 -4.10 2.59
CA GLN A 60 -11.04 -3.35 2.30
C GLN A 60 -10.60 -3.48 0.83
N ASN A 61 -11.57 -3.59 -0.08
CA ASN A 61 -11.29 -3.74 -1.50
C ASN A 61 -11.45 -2.39 -2.22
N PRO A 62 -10.35 -1.74 -2.66
CA PRO A 62 -10.43 -0.48 -3.39
C PRO A 62 -10.77 -0.67 -4.88
N PHE A 63 -10.88 -1.90 -5.38
CA PHE A 63 -11.11 -2.20 -6.79
C PHE A 63 -12.59 -2.43 -7.14
N ASN A 64 -13.49 -2.31 -6.17
CA ASN A 64 -14.91 -2.52 -6.39
C ASN A 64 -15.57 -1.26 -7.00
N ASP A 65 -16.66 -1.45 -7.74
CA ASP A 65 -17.41 -0.36 -8.39
C ASP A 65 -18.08 0.60 -7.39
N GLN A 66 -18.09 0.26 -6.10
CA GLN A 66 -18.59 1.15 -5.04
C GLN A 66 -17.55 2.20 -4.61
N ASN A 67 -16.28 2.03 -4.98
CA ASN A 67 -15.25 3.03 -4.76
C ASN A 67 -15.46 4.20 -5.72
N ASN A 68 -15.98 5.29 -5.16
CA ASN A 68 -16.24 6.55 -5.85
C ASN A 68 -15.23 7.65 -5.50
N TYR A 69 -14.17 7.33 -4.74
CA TYR A 69 -13.19 8.30 -4.29
C TYR A 69 -11.86 8.20 -5.04
N ALA A 70 -11.61 7.13 -5.80
CA ALA A 70 -10.39 6.98 -6.57
C ALA A 70 -10.60 6.14 -7.83
N TYR A 71 -9.96 6.54 -8.94
CA TYR A 71 -9.97 5.79 -10.18
C TYR A 71 -8.67 5.96 -10.97
N ILE A 72 -8.45 5.04 -11.90
CA ILE A 72 -7.46 5.16 -12.96
C ILE A 72 -8.13 5.01 -14.32
N GLN A 73 -7.75 5.85 -15.26
CA GLN A 73 -8.31 5.97 -16.59
C GLN A 73 -7.20 6.00 -17.62
N VAL A 74 -7.40 5.28 -18.74
CA VAL A 74 -6.48 5.27 -19.88
C VAL A 74 -7.24 5.70 -21.12
N ILE A 75 -6.67 6.67 -21.83
CA ILE A 75 -7.21 7.24 -23.06
C ILE A 75 -6.22 6.95 -24.19
N ASP A 76 -6.73 6.45 -25.31
CA ASP A 76 -5.97 6.33 -26.55
C ASP A 76 -5.75 7.72 -27.16
N LYS A 77 -4.50 8.11 -27.39
CA LYS A 77 -4.16 9.47 -27.88
C LYS A 77 -4.53 9.68 -29.34
N LYS A 78 -4.70 8.62 -30.12
CA LYS A 78 -5.04 8.70 -31.54
C LYS A 78 -6.54 8.85 -31.75
N THR A 79 -7.34 8.07 -31.03
CA THR A 79 -8.81 8.08 -31.16
C THR A 79 -9.50 8.99 -30.15
N CYS A 80 -8.79 9.41 -29.10
CA CYS A 80 -9.34 10.10 -27.93
C CYS A 80 -10.40 9.28 -27.17
N GLU A 81 -10.47 7.97 -27.40
CA GLU A 81 -11.40 7.07 -26.72
C GLU A 81 -10.85 6.58 -25.38
N ILE A 82 -11.74 6.42 -24.40
CA ILE A 82 -11.39 5.82 -23.12
C ILE A 82 -11.27 4.30 -23.32
N ILE A 83 -10.06 3.77 -23.17
CA ILE A 83 -9.81 2.32 -23.20
C ILE A 83 -10.43 1.67 -21.97
N PHE A 84 -10.18 2.25 -20.79
CA PHE A 84 -10.87 1.87 -19.57
C PHE A 84 -10.86 2.99 -18.53
N LYS A 85 -11.81 2.92 -17.60
CA LYS A 85 -11.84 3.68 -16.36
C LYS A 85 -12.27 2.74 -15.25
N LYS A 86 -11.41 2.52 -14.24
CA LYS A 86 -11.66 1.56 -13.16
C LYS A 86 -11.39 2.14 -11.78
N PRO A 87 -12.11 1.68 -10.75
CA PRO A 87 -11.76 1.99 -9.37
C PRO A 87 -10.34 1.55 -9.04
N SER A 88 -9.66 2.34 -8.21
CA SER A 88 -8.27 2.09 -7.80
C SER A 88 -8.07 2.49 -6.33
N PRO A 89 -6.99 2.06 -5.66
CA PRO A 89 -6.56 2.73 -4.44
C PRO A 89 -6.19 4.20 -4.73
N ALA A 90 -6.01 4.99 -3.66
CA ALA A 90 -5.46 6.33 -3.80
C ALA A 90 -3.95 6.25 -4.01
N LEU A 91 -3.50 6.56 -5.22
CA LEU A 91 -2.10 6.50 -5.64
C LEU A 91 -1.51 7.91 -5.60
N THR A 92 -0.24 8.00 -5.20
CA THR A 92 0.50 9.27 -5.16
C THR A 92 1.54 9.38 -6.26
N HIS A 93 1.77 8.31 -7.01
CA HIS A 93 2.58 8.31 -8.22
C HIS A 93 2.12 7.19 -9.16
N ILE A 94 2.20 7.44 -10.47
CA ILE A 94 1.94 6.45 -11.52
C ILE A 94 3.03 6.51 -12.59
N GLU A 95 3.35 5.36 -13.20
CA GLU A 95 4.27 5.23 -14.32
C GLU A 95 3.72 4.20 -15.33
N ILE A 96 4.06 4.34 -16.61
CA ILE A 96 3.78 3.33 -17.65
C ILE A 96 5.10 2.78 -18.20
N SER A 97 5.17 1.46 -18.41
CA SER A 97 6.31 0.80 -19.01
C SER A 97 6.61 1.33 -20.42
N LYS A 98 7.88 1.29 -20.84
CA LYS A 98 8.31 1.78 -22.16
C LYS A 98 7.64 1.06 -23.34
N ASP A 99 7.27 -0.20 -23.15
CA ASP A 99 6.51 -0.98 -24.13
C ASP A 99 4.99 -0.76 -24.04
N GLU A 100 4.56 0.14 -23.16
CA GLU A 100 3.18 0.55 -22.89
C GLU A 100 2.23 -0.58 -22.49
N LYS A 101 2.78 -1.72 -22.03
CA LYS A 101 1.99 -2.88 -21.63
C LYS A 101 1.52 -2.82 -20.18
N TYR A 102 2.23 -2.10 -19.31
CA TYR A 102 2.00 -2.13 -17.87
C TYR A 102 1.96 -0.74 -17.27
N ILE A 103 1.00 -0.51 -16.39
CA ILE A 103 0.83 0.74 -15.64
C ILE A 103 1.03 0.40 -14.18
N ILE A 104 1.95 1.10 -13.51
CA ILE A 104 2.28 0.91 -12.10
C ILE A 104 1.81 2.12 -11.32
N GLY A 105 1.19 1.85 -10.18
CA GLY A 105 0.81 2.86 -9.20
C GLY A 105 1.44 2.57 -7.86
N VAL A 106 1.98 3.61 -7.22
CA VAL A 106 2.46 3.57 -5.84
C VAL A 106 1.77 4.64 -4.99
N SER A 107 1.63 4.37 -3.70
CA SER A 107 1.02 5.28 -2.73
C SER A 107 1.81 5.35 -1.45
N ASN A 108 1.97 6.56 -0.91
CA ASN A 108 2.46 6.78 0.45
C ASN A 108 1.31 7.02 1.46
N ILE A 109 0.05 6.94 1.01
CA ILE A 109 -1.13 7.07 1.87
C ILE A 109 -1.29 5.75 2.63
N MET A 110 -1.24 5.81 3.96
CA MET A 110 -1.47 4.66 4.84
C MET A 110 -2.91 4.62 5.34
N PHE A 111 -3.40 5.71 5.92
CA PHE A 111 -4.72 5.72 6.54
C PHE A 111 -5.82 5.56 5.52
N TRP A 112 -6.74 4.64 5.78
CA TRP A 112 -7.86 4.30 4.91
C TRP A 112 -7.49 3.95 3.46
N ASN A 113 -6.22 3.62 3.21
CA ASN A 113 -5.78 3.10 1.93
C ASN A 113 -5.21 1.68 2.14
N PRO A 114 -5.96 0.63 1.79
CA PRO A 114 -5.57 -0.74 2.12
C PRO A 114 -4.52 -1.33 1.18
N ILE A 115 -4.15 -0.62 0.11
CA ILE A 115 -3.22 -1.07 -0.94
C ILE A 115 -2.32 0.10 -1.36
N GLN A 116 -1.00 -0.11 -1.30
CA GLN A 116 0.00 0.91 -1.63
C GLN A 116 0.63 0.69 -3.00
N PHE A 117 0.53 -0.50 -3.58
CA PHE A 117 1.13 -0.86 -4.86
C PHE A 117 0.14 -1.58 -5.75
N VAL A 118 0.10 -1.20 -7.03
CA VAL A 118 -0.72 -1.84 -8.04
C VAL A 118 0.01 -1.92 -9.38
N ILE A 119 -0.31 -2.95 -10.16
CA ILE A 119 0.07 -3.07 -11.55
C ILE A 119 -1.19 -3.41 -12.35
N TYR A 120 -1.48 -2.60 -13.36
CA TYR A 120 -2.47 -2.91 -14.39
C TYR A 120 -1.76 -3.24 -15.70
N ASN A 121 -2.41 -4.00 -16.57
CA ASN A 121 -2.04 -3.97 -17.98
C ASN A 121 -2.75 -2.83 -18.73
N SER A 122 -2.39 -2.61 -19.99
CA SER A 122 -2.99 -1.56 -20.82
C SER A 122 -4.49 -1.71 -21.11
N ARG A 123 -5.08 -2.88 -20.78
CA ARG A 123 -6.53 -3.14 -20.87
C ARG A 123 -7.25 -2.94 -19.53
N GLY A 124 -6.52 -2.55 -18.49
CA GLY A 124 -7.05 -2.32 -17.14
C GLY A 124 -7.28 -3.59 -16.33
N GLU A 125 -6.68 -4.72 -16.71
CA GLU A 125 -6.68 -5.91 -15.86
C GLU A 125 -5.67 -5.71 -14.73
N LEU A 126 -6.09 -5.94 -13.49
CA LEU A 126 -5.21 -5.90 -12.33
C LEU A 126 -4.30 -7.13 -12.34
N ILE A 127 -3.00 -6.91 -12.48
CA ILE A 127 -1.97 -7.95 -12.53
C ILE A 127 -1.44 -8.27 -11.14
N LYS A 128 -1.21 -7.24 -10.32
CA LYS A 128 -0.71 -7.37 -8.96
C LYS A 128 -1.22 -6.21 -8.12
N SER A 129 -1.51 -6.46 -6.86
CA SER A 129 -1.70 -5.44 -5.84
C SER A 129 -0.95 -5.85 -4.59
N ARG A 130 -0.53 -4.89 -3.78
CA ARG A 130 0.19 -5.18 -2.53
C ARG A 130 0.01 -4.06 -1.52
N HIS A 131 -0.15 -4.47 -0.27
CA HIS A 131 -0.04 -3.58 0.88
C HIS A 131 1.39 -3.60 1.41
N PHE A 132 1.77 -2.50 2.04
CA PHE A 132 3.07 -2.38 2.69
C PHE A 132 2.87 -2.01 4.15
N SER A 133 3.67 -2.64 5.01
CA SER A 133 3.82 -2.31 6.42
C SER A 133 5.31 -2.29 6.76
N SER A 134 5.66 -1.52 7.80
CA SER A 134 7.01 -1.46 8.35
C SER A 134 7.46 -2.78 8.98
N GLU A 135 6.50 -3.58 9.43
CA GLU A 135 6.69 -4.81 10.17
C GLU A 135 5.77 -5.93 9.66
N GLU A 136 6.25 -7.16 9.74
CA GLU A 136 5.55 -8.39 9.34
C GLU A 136 5.83 -9.47 10.39
N ALA A 137 4.99 -10.51 10.48
CA ALA A 137 5.34 -11.67 11.30
C ALA A 137 6.25 -12.59 10.49
N LYS A 138 7.46 -12.86 11.00
CA LYS A 138 8.44 -13.76 10.38
C LYS A 138 8.30 -15.15 10.98
N LEU A 139 7.74 -16.07 10.20
CA LEU A 139 7.47 -17.45 10.60
C LEU A 139 8.41 -18.41 9.84
N ASP A 140 9.03 -19.35 10.56
CA ASP A 140 9.59 -20.53 9.91
C ASP A 140 8.46 -21.50 9.46
N ASN A 141 8.84 -22.58 8.80
CA ASN A 141 7.88 -23.58 8.32
C ASN A 141 7.03 -24.20 9.46
N SER A 142 7.63 -24.48 10.61
CA SER A 142 6.89 -25.05 11.76
C SER A 142 5.88 -24.07 12.35
N ASN A 143 6.24 -22.79 12.45
CA ASN A 143 5.38 -21.74 12.96
C ASN A 143 4.26 -21.39 11.97
N LEU A 144 4.53 -21.42 10.65
CA LEU A 144 3.48 -21.27 9.64
C LEU A 144 2.48 -22.43 9.71
N GLU A 145 2.95 -23.68 9.78
CA GLU A 145 2.08 -24.84 9.88
C GLU A 145 1.27 -24.83 11.18
N TYR A 146 1.87 -24.43 12.29
CA TYR A 146 1.13 -24.20 13.54
C TYR A 146 0.04 -23.14 13.37
N PHE A 147 0.38 -22.00 12.75
CA PHE A 147 -0.57 -20.91 12.51
C PHE A 147 -1.75 -21.36 11.64
N LYS A 148 -1.45 -22.04 10.53
CA LYS A 148 -2.43 -22.60 9.59
C LYS A 148 -3.37 -23.61 10.25
N ASN A 149 -2.83 -24.51 11.07
CA ASN A 149 -3.63 -25.53 11.74
C ASN A 149 -4.47 -24.97 12.89
N LYS A 150 -3.92 -24.01 13.65
CA LYS A 150 -4.60 -23.44 14.82
C LYS A 150 -5.59 -22.33 14.47
N TYR A 151 -5.30 -21.54 13.43
CA TYR A 151 -6.09 -20.37 13.01
C TYR A 151 -6.42 -20.43 11.51
N PRO A 152 -7.06 -21.51 11.01
CA PRO A 152 -7.23 -21.75 9.57
C PRO A 152 -8.01 -20.64 8.85
N LYS A 153 -9.04 -20.09 9.49
CA LYS A 153 -9.84 -18.99 8.92
C LYS A 153 -9.02 -17.71 8.74
N GLN A 154 -8.14 -17.41 9.69
CA GLN A 154 -7.26 -16.24 9.65
C GLN A 154 -6.15 -16.42 8.62
N PHE A 155 -5.58 -17.63 8.53
CA PHE A 155 -4.64 -17.98 7.47
C PHE A 155 -5.29 -17.80 6.09
N ASP A 156 -6.49 -18.36 5.87
CA ASP A 156 -7.20 -18.23 4.60
C ASP A 156 -7.50 -16.77 4.25
N LEU A 157 -7.91 -15.95 5.23
CA LEU A 157 -8.12 -14.52 5.05
C LEU A 157 -6.87 -13.80 4.57
N LEU A 158 -5.73 -14.02 5.25
CA LEU A 158 -4.45 -13.39 4.91
C LEU A 158 -3.94 -13.87 3.54
N ASN A 159 -4.08 -15.16 3.25
CA ASN A 159 -3.70 -15.74 1.97
C ASN A 159 -4.54 -15.21 0.80
N GLN A 160 -5.87 -15.12 0.96
CA GLN A 160 -6.77 -14.53 -0.04
C GLN A 160 -6.47 -13.04 -0.30
N LYS A 161 -5.90 -12.34 0.69
CA LYS A 161 -5.48 -10.95 0.59
C LYS A 161 -4.03 -10.79 0.12
N ASP A 162 -3.37 -11.88 -0.27
CA ASP A 162 -1.97 -11.87 -0.75
C ASP A 162 -1.00 -11.25 0.28
N ARG A 163 -1.18 -11.62 1.55
CA ARG A 163 -0.41 -11.09 2.71
C ARG A 163 0.66 -12.04 3.23
N ILE A 164 0.89 -13.18 2.58
CA ILE A 164 1.86 -14.18 3.02
C ILE A 164 2.91 -14.32 1.93
N HIS A 165 4.16 -14.02 2.27
CA HIS A 165 5.27 -13.94 1.33
C HIS A 165 6.40 -14.89 1.72
N TYR A 166 6.93 -15.67 0.79
CA TYR A 166 8.09 -16.52 1.08
C TYR A 166 9.41 -15.83 0.71
N HIS A 167 10.33 -15.72 1.68
CA HIS A 167 11.63 -15.09 1.49
C HIS A 167 12.71 -15.74 2.37
N LYS A 168 13.81 -16.21 1.74
CA LYS A 168 15.00 -16.77 2.42
C LYS A 168 14.65 -17.74 3.55
N ASP A 169 13.87 -18.78 3.23
CA ASP A 169 13.45 -19.85 4.16
C ASP A 169 12.42 -19.46 5.24
N PHE A 170 11.91 -18.23 5.21
CA PHE A 170 10.85 -17.77 6.10
C PHE A 170 9.62 -17.32 5.33
N TYR A 171 8.48 -17.36 6.01
CA TYR A 171 7.23 -16.78 5.58
C TYR A 171 7.01 -15.48 6.35
N TYR A 172 6.77 -14.41 5.61
CA TYR A 172 6.48 -13.09 6.14
C TYR A 172 5.01 -12.80 5.96
N VAL A 173 4.31 -12.59 7.08
CA VAL A 173 2.87 -12.35 7.11
C VAL A 173 2.64 -10.86 7.38
N ASP A 174 2.08 -10.15 6.41
CA ASP A 174 1.64 -8.77 6.55
C ASP A 174 0.26 -8.72 7.22
N PHE A 175 0.26 -8.52 8.53
CA PHE A 175 -0.94 -8.49 9.36
C PHE A 175 -1.22 -7.10 9.96
N LEU A 176 -0.41 -6.10 9.65
CA LEU A 176 -0.54 -4.76 10.21
C LEU A 176 -1.34 -3.88 9.25
N SER A 177 -2.67 -3.91 9.39
CA SER A 177 -3.53 -2.98 8.67
C SER A 177 -4.73 -2.57 9.53
N ALA A 178 -5.41 -1.50 9.11
CA ALA A 178 -6.63 -1.06 9.76
C ALA A 178 -7.62 -2.23 9.91
N ARG A 179 -8.22 -2.39 11.09
CA ARG A 179 -9.20 -3.44 11.43
C ARG A 179 -8.73 -4.89 11.37
N MET A 180 -7.46 -5.13 11.03
CA MET A 180 -6.91 -6.49 11.03
C MET A 180 -6.92 -7.15 12.43
N PRO A 181 -6.72 -6.43 13.56
CA PRO A 181 -6.91 -7.01 14.89
C PRO A 181 -8.29 -7.64 15.11
N GLU A 182 -9.35 -7.00 14.61
CA GLU A 182 -10.73 -7.46 14.73
C GLU A 182 -10.98 -8.69 13.86
N TYR A 183 -10.43 -8.73 12.64
CA TYR A 183 -10.59 -9.89 11.75
C TYR A 183 -9.77 -11.10 12.22
N LEU A 184 -8.56 -10.87 12.73
CA LEU A 184 -7.71 -11.95 13.23
C LEU A 184 -8.18 -12.45 14.60
N GLY A 185 -8.72 -11.56 15.43
CA GLY A 185 -9.04 -11.84 16.81
C GLY A 185 -7.79 -11.95 17.69
N LYS A 186 -8.00 -11.78 19.00
CA LYS A 186 -6.91 -11.59 19.98
C LYS A 186 -5.82 -12.67 19.94
N SER A 187 -6.19 -13.94 19.82
CA SER A 187 -5.22 -15.06 19.89
C SER A 187 -4.35 -15.18 18.64
N SER A 188 -4.95 -15.05 17.44
CA SER A 188 -4.20 -15.07 16.18
C SER A 188 -3.34 -13.82 16.05
N TRP A 189 -3.87 -12.65 16.42
CA TRP A 189 -3.13 -11.40 16.47
C TRP A 189 -1.91 -11.51 17.37
N SER A 190 -2.10 -11.96 18.62
CA SER A 190 -1.01 -12.11 19.58
C SER A 190 0.08 -13.05 19.05
N PHE A 191 -0.31 -14.18 18.44
CA PHE A 191 0.66 -15.10 17.87
C PHE A 191 1.52 -14.45 16.79
N LEU A 192 0.92 -13.73 15.84
CA LEU A 192 1.68 -13.03 14.79
C LEU A 192 2.54 -11.91 15.38
N PHE A 193 2.00 -11.19 16.38
CA PHE A 193 2.70 -10.12 17.08
C PHE A 193 3.96 -10.61 17.80
N ASP A 194 3.92 -11.80 18.41
CA ASP A 194 5.06 -12.43 19.07
C ASP A 194 6.21 -12.79 18.09
N HIS A 195 5.94 -12.76 16.78
CA HIS A 195 6.89 -13.08 15.70
C HIS A 195 7.22 -11.87 14.82
N VAL A 196 6.94 -10.65 15.28
CA VAL A 196 7.21 -9.43 14.51
C VAL A 196 8.69 -9.30 14.15
N ALA A 197 8.93 -8.94 12.90
CA ALA A 197 10.21 -8.54 12.36
C ALA A 197 10.00 -7.38 11.38
N LEU A 198 11.09 -6.70 11.02
CA LEU A 198 11.07 -5.71 9.94
C LEU A 198 10.65 -6.35 8.62
N ASN A 199 10.03 -5.56 7.75
CA ASN A 199 9.59 -6.00 6.43
C ASN A 199 10.70 -6.72 5.64
N HIS A 200 10.38 -7.85 5.00
CA HIS A 200 11.38 -8.66 4.28
C HIS A 200 11.99 -7.98 3.05
N LEU A 201 11.30 -7.02 2.43
CA LEU A 201 11.81 -6.33 1.25
C LEU A 201 12.89 -5.31 1.64
N THR A 202 12.67 -4.56 2.71
CA THR A 202 13.63 -3.58 3.23
C THR A 202 13.29 -3.20 4.67
N SER A 203 14.32 -2.98 5.48
CA SER A 203 14.20 -2.40 6.82
C SER A 203 13.93 -0.89 6.83
N ASN A 204 13.90 -0.25 5.66
CA ASN A 204 13.78 1.19 5.53
C ASN A 204 12.34 1.69 5.46
N ILE A 205 11.35 0.80 5.49
CA ILE A 205 9.94 1.19 5.54
C ILE A 205 9.63 1.84 6.90
N ARG A 206 8.98 3.00 6.86
CA ARG A 206 8.53 3.72 8.06
C ARG A 206 7.08 4.11 7.96
N GLU A 207 6.38 3.98 9.07
CA GLU A 207 5.00 4.47 9.21
C GLU A 207 5.01 5.67 10.15
N SER A 208 4.22 6.68 9.82
CA SER A 208 3.99 7.82 10.70
C SER A 208 2.69 7.62 11.49
N THR A 209 2.64 8.19 12.68
CA THR A 209 1.38 8.37 13.41
C THR A 209 0.42 9.32 12.69
N THR A 210 0.92 10.09 11.72
CA THR A 210 0.19 11.06 10.89
C THR A 210 -0.33 10.47 9.59
N ASN A 211 -0.48 9.14 9.48
CA ASN A 211 -1.14 8.45 8.37
C ASN A 211 -0.32 8.26 7.08
N TRP A 212 1.00 8.32 7.15
CA TRP A 212 1.91 8.11 6.02
C TRP A 212 2.64 6.78 6.14
N ILE A 213 2.94 6.19 4.99
CA ILE A 213 3.92 5.12 4.86
C ILE A 213 4.99 5.51 3.86
N ASP A 214 6.23 5.55 4.34
CA ASP A 214 7.42 5.84 3.56
C ASP A 214 8.09 4.50 3.22
N TRP A 215 7.78 3.94 2.04
CA TRP A 215 8.29 2.63 1.59
C TRP A 215 8.99 2.69 0.23
N TYR A 216 8.92 3.82 -0.47
CA TYR A 216 9.61 4.07 -1.73
C TYR A 216 10.22 5.48 -1.72
N ASN A 217 11.24 5.71 -2.54
CA ASN A 217 11.86 7.02 -2.70
C ASN A 217 10.87 7.98 -3.39
N ARG A 218 10.31 8.91 -2.61
CA ARG A 218 9.32 9.88 -3.10
C ARG A 218 9.90 10.92 -4.04
N GLU A 219 11.18 11.27 -3.88
CA GLU A 219 11.87 12.25 -4.72
C GLU A 219 12.27 11.65 -6.07
N SER A 220 12.52 10.34 -6.10
CA SER A 220 12.88 9.59 -7.30
C SER A 220 12.16 8.23 -7.31
N PRO A 221 10.85 8.21 -7.61
CA PRO A 221 10.04 6.99 -7.61
C PRO A 221 10.29 6.15 -8.86
N THR A 222 11.54 6.04 -9.32
CA THR A 222 11.87 5.35 -10.56
C THR A 222 11.54 3.87 -10.45
N ILE A 223 10.68 3.41 -11.36
CA ILE A 223 10.21 2.04 -11.42
C ILE A 223 10.88 1.32 -12.60
N SER A 224 11.62 0.25 -12.31
CA SER A 224 12.27 -0.57 -13.33
C SER A 224 11.51 -1.87 -13.55
N PHE A 225 11.19 -2.16 -14.81
CA PHE A 225 10.44 -3.35 -15.20
C PHE A 225 11.39 -4.47 -15.62
N ASN A 226 11.28 -5.65 -15.00
CA ASN A 226 12.06 -6.82 -15.39
C ASN A 226 11.15 -7.85 -16.06
N TYR A 227 11.63 -8.38 -17.18
CA TYR A 227 10.90 -9.33 -18.01
C TYR A 227 11.62 -10.66 -18.04
N SER A 228 10.85 -11.74 -18.02
CA SER A 228 11.31 -13.11 -18.27
C SER A 228 10.41 -13.72 -19.34
N ASN A 229 10.99 -14.21 -20.43
CA ASN A 229 10.25 -14.75 -21.58
C ASN A 229 9.12 -13.81 -22.05
N GLU A 230 9.45 -12.53 -22.23
CA GLU A 230 8.52 -11.46 -22.67
C GLU A 230 7.35 -11.15 -21.72
N ARG A 231 7.33 -11.75 -20.52
CA ARG A 231 6.33 -11.49 -19.49
C ARG A 231 6.97 -10.72 -18.34
N LEU A 232 6.23 -9.73 -17.80
CA LEU A 232 6.66 -9.03 -16.59
C LEU A 232 6.83 -10.03 -15.44
N SER A 233 8.06 -10.17 -14.94
CA SER A 233 8.41 -11.10 -13.86
C SER A 233 8.53 -10.39 -12.51
N SER A 234 9.07 -9.18 -12.50
CA SER A 234 9.23 -8.37 -11.30
C SER A 234 9.35 -6.89 -11.63
N VAL A 235 9.20 -6.08 -10.59
CA VAL A 235 9.39 -4.64 -10.61
C VAL A 235 10.41 -4.26 -9.56
N LYS A 236 11.35 -3.39 -9.91
CA LYS A 236 12.33 -2.82 -8.99
C LYS A 236 11.99 -1.37 -8.69
N ILE A 237 12.03 -1.02 -7.41
CA ILE A 237 11.72 0.33 -6.91
C ILE A 237 12.81 0.71 -5.92
N LEU A 238 13.17 1.99 -5.85
CA LEU A 238 14.04 2.50 -4.80
C LEU A 238 13.25 2.69 -3.51
N ASP A 239 13.76 2.21 -2.39
CA ASP A 239 13.22 2.47 -1.06
C ASP A 239 13.62 3.89 -0.56
N PRO A 240 13.17 4.33 0.63
CA PRO A 240 13.50 5.67 1.15
C PRO A 240 14.99 5.95 1.39
N LYS A 241 15.86 4.92 1.34
CA LYS A 241 17.32 5.03 1.44
C LYS A 241 18.04 4.79 0.11
N CYS A 242 17.29 4.78 -0.99
CA CYS A 242 17.79 4.51 -2.33
C CYS A 242 18.34 3.09 -2.51
N GLU A 243 17.90 2.13 -1.69
CA GLU A 243 18.18 0.71 -1.92
C GLU A 243 17.13 0.12 -2.84
N ILE A 244 17.52 -0.83 -3.70
CA ILE A 244 16.60 -1.45 -4.65
C ILE A 244 15.81 -2.55 -3.93
N ILE A 245 14.49 -2.40 -3.89
CA ILE A 245 13.55 -3.47 -3.56
C ILE A 245 13.01 -4.10 -4.84
N GLU A 246 12.80 -5.42 -4.82
CA GLU A 246 12.24 -6.17 -5.95
C GLU A 246 10.91 -6.82 -5.56
N ILE A 247 9.83 -6.44 -6.25
CA ILE A 247 8.49 -6.98 -6.07
C ILE A 247 8.24 -7.99 -7.19
N LYS A 248 8.12 -9.26 -6.84
CA LYS A 248 7.81 -10.34 -7.80
C LYS A 248 6.32 -10.33 -8.16
N ILE A 249 6.01 -10.59 -9.43
CA ILE A 249 4.63 -10.68 -9.92
C ILE A 249 4.02 -12.06 -9.66
N ARG A 250 4.85 -13.10 -9.66
CA ARG A 250 4.49 -14.47 -9.28
C ARG A 250 5.54 -14.98 -8.31
N GLU A 251 5.10 -15.42 -7.13
CA GLU A 251 5.91 -16.22 -6.20
C GLU A 251 5.88 -17.69 -6.61
#